data_AF-A0A421DR35-F1
#
_entry.id   AF-A0A421DR35-F1
#
_cell.length_a   1.000
_cell.length_b   1.000
_cell.length_c   1.000
_cell.angle_alpha   90.00
_cell.angle_beta   90.00
_cell.angle_gamma   90.00
#
_symmetry.space_group_name_H-M   'P 1'
#
loop_
_entity.id
_entity.type
_entity.pdbx_description
1 polymer ?
#
loop_
_entity_poly.entity_id
_entity_poly.type
_entity_poly.pdbx_seq_one_letter_code
_entity_poly.pdbx_strand_id
1 'polypeptide(L)'
;MEEELHPVAVLFKAEDDHCDWTHVIIHRMRARSSIHTGKPYKPEPKPVYVGSRFPAVSPVAPRIGARRCYSANIMLSVYQLHRRGINENVIAKDTSIPVGDIRKLLTHKTQTQRKQWQLAQQLPLPSKAVILARLGKEA
;
A
#
# COMPACT_ATOMS: atom_id res chain seq x y z
N MET A 1 -37.34 -26.88 42.24
CA MET A 1 -36.59 -27.43 41.11
C MET A 1 -36.55 -26.32 40.09
N GLU A 2 -35.60 -25.41 40.26
CA GLU A 2 -35.50 -24.20 39.45
C GLU A 2 -34.83 -24.58 38.14
N GLU A 3 -35.63 -24.59 37.08
CA GLU A 3 -35.18 -24.85 35.73
C GLU A 3 -34.31 -23.65 35.31
N GLU A 4 -33.00 -23.82 35.35
CA GLU A 4 -32.03 -22.83 34.88
C GLU A 4 -32.35 -22.50 33.42
N LEU A 5 -32.96 -21.34 33.22
CA LEU A 5 -33.26 -20.78 31.92
C LEU A 5 -31.91 -20.48 31.24
N HIS A 6 -31.39 -21.42 30.46
CA HIS A 6 -30.16 -21.22 29.70
C HIS A 6 -30.32 -19.94 28.87
N PRO A 7 -29.55 -18.87 29.15
CA PRO A 7 -29.63 -17.65 28.38
C PRO A 7 -29.24 -18.00 26.96
N VAL A 8 -30.07 -17.56 25.99
CA VAL A 8 -29.84 -17.64 24.56
C VAL A 8 -28.34 -17.52 24.30
N ALA A 9 -27.71 -18.65 23.93
CA ALA A 9 -26.27 -18.81 23.85
C ALA A 9 -25.62 -17.53 23.33
N VAL A 10 -24.74 -16.94 24.15
CA VAL A 10 -24.00 -15.70 23.93
C VAL A 10 -23.76 -15.46 22.44
N LEU A 11 -24.68 -14.72 21.80
CA LEU A 11 -24.69 -14.53 20.35
C LEU A 11 -23.57 -13.59 19.89
N PHE A 12 -22.96 -12.90 20.85
CA PHE A 12 -21.99 -11.83 20.63
C PHE A 12 -20.78 -12.08 21.53
N LYS A 13 -19.59 -12.19 20.93
CA LYS A 13 -18.35 -12.13 21.70
C LYS A 13 -18.22 -10.74 22.32
N ALA A 14 -17.70 -10.67 23.54
CA ALA A 14 -17.50 -9.40 24.25
C ALA A 14 -16.38 -8.53 23.63
N GLU A 15 -15.49 -9.13 22.84
CA GLU A 15 -14.35 -8.47 22.20
C GLU A 15 -14.57 -8.38 20.68
N ASP A 16 -14.24 -7.21 20.09
CA ASP A 16 -14.26 -7.00 18.64
C ASP A 16 -13.10 -7.77 18.00
N ASP A 17 -13.42 -8.90 17.35
CA ASP A 17 -12.46 -9.74 16.63
C ASP A 17 -12.26 -9.32 15.17
N HIS A 18 -12.77 -8.15 14.78
CA HIS A 18 -12.69 -7.57 13.45
C HIS A 18 -13.14 -8.55 12.35
N CYS A 19 -14.05 -9.46 12.67
CA CYS A 19 -14.64 -10.37 11.72
C CYS A 19 -16.06 -9.91 11.35
N ASP A 20 -16.42 -10.03 10.08
CA ASP A 20 -17.79 -9.93 9.62
C ASP A 20 -18.52 -11.25 9.91
N TRP A 21 -19.37 -11.22 10.93
CA TRP A 21 -20.20 -12.32 11.40
C TRP A 21 -21.57 -12.36 10.72
N THR A 22 -21.89 -11.44 9.81
CA THR A 22 -23.24 -11.28 9.21
C THR A 22 -23.76 -12.59 8.60
N HIS A 23 -22.91 -13.29 7.84
CA HIS A 23 -23.26 -14.56 7.22
C HIS A 23 -23.54 -15.68 8.23
N VAL A 24 -22.79 -15.70 9.33
CA VAL A 24 -22.95 -16.67 10.42
C VAL A 24 -24.29 -16.45 11.13
N ILE A 25 -24.61 -15.20 11.45
CA ILE A 25 -25.86 -14.81 12.11
C ILE A 25 -27.07 -15.17 11.25
N ILE A 26 -27.05 -14.83 9.96
CA ILE A 26 -28.13 -15.16 9.01
C ILE A 26 -28.32 -16.67 8.89
N HIS A 27 -27.22 -17.44 8.88
CA HIS A 27 -27.28 -18.90 8.83
C HIS A 27 -28.00 -19.46 10.06
N ARG A 28 -27.65 -19.02 11.27
CA ARG A 28 -28.28 -19.45 12.54
C ARG A 28 -29.76 -19.09 12.59
N MET A 29 -30.13 -17.88 12.16
CA MET A 29 -31.53 -17.46 12.09
C MET A 29 -32.36 -18.37 11.16
N ARG A 30 -31.78 -18.82 10.05
CA ARG A 30 -32.46 -19.67 9.05
C ARG A 30 -32.40 -21.16 9.35
N ALA A 31 -31.58 -21.60 10.30
CA ALA A 31 -31.41 -23.01 10.64
C ALA A 31 -32.74 -23.65 11.08
N ARG A 32 -33.48 -22.98 11.98
CA ARG A 32 -34.80 -23.43 12.46
C ARG A 32 -35.81 -23.59 11.32
N SER A 33 -35.90 -22.62 10.42
CA SER A 33 -36.81 -22.68 9.28
C SER A 33 -36.40 -23.77 8.27
N SER A 34 -35.10 -24.01 8.12
CA SER A 34 -34.58 -25.05 7.21
C SER A 34 -34.89 -26.46 7.73
N ILE A 35 -34.78 -26.67 9.05
CA ILE A 35 -35.21 -27.92 9.71
C ILE A 35 -36.71 -28.15 9.49
N HIS A 36 -37.53 -27.14 9.72
CA HIS A 36 -38.99 -27.27 9.58
C HIS A 36 -39.43 -27.56 8.13
N THR A 37 -38.72 -27.00 7.14
CA THR A 37 -39.03 -27.20 5.72
C THR A 37 -38.37 -28.43 5.10
N GLY A 38 -37.67 -29.25 5.89
CA GLY A 38 -37.00 -30.46 5.40
C GLY A 38 -35.86 -30.19 4.41
N LYS A 39 -35.29 -28.99 4.41
CA LYS A 39 -34.16 -28.66 3.53
C LYS A 39 -32.91 -29.43 3.96
N PRO A 40 -32.07 -29.87 3.02
CA PRO A 40 -30.82 -30.54 3.34
C PRO A 40 -29.94 -29.63 4.20
N TYR A 41 -29.24 -30.25 5.17
CA TYR A 41 -28.32 -29.55 6.05
C TYR A 41 -27.25 -28.82 5.24
N LYS A 42 -27.00 -27.56 5.61
CA LYS A 42 -25.89 -26.77 5.08
C LYS A 42 -24.94 -26.48 6.23
N PRO A 43 -23.61 -26.61 6.03
CA PRO A 43 -22.66 -26.26 7.07
C PRO A 43 -22.70 -24.75 7.38
N GLU A 44 -22.39 -24.39 8.61
CA GLU A 44 -22.27 -23.01 9.06
C GLU A 44 -21.12 -22.32 8.30
N PRO A 45 -21.34 -21.13 7.71
CA PRO A 45 -20.28 -20.40 7.03
C PRO A 45 -19.24 -19.92 8.05
N LYS A 46 -17.97 -19.85 7.66
CA LYS A 46 -16.93 -19.25 8.50
C LYS A 46 -17.05 -17.72 8.46
N PRO A 47 -16.83 -17.01 9.58
CA PRO A 47 -16.81 -15.54 9.59
C PRO A 47 -15.65 -15.01 8.74
N VAL A 48 -15.85 -13.85 8.11
CA VAL A 48 -14.86 -13.25 7.21
C VAL A 48 -14.07 -12.20 7.98
N TYR A 49 -12.77 -12.40 8.17
CA TYR A 49 -11.94 -11.38 8.81
C TYR A 49 -11.88 -10.10 7.95
N VAL A 50 -12.36 -8.99 8.48
CA VAL A 50 -12.34 -7.65 7.86
C VAL A 50 -11.29 -6.74 8.47
N GLY A 51 -10.63 -7.17 9.54
CA GLY A 51 -9.51 -6.45 10.15
C GLY A 51 -8.38 -6.24 9.15
N SER A 52 -8.13 -4.99 8.79
CA SER A 52 -7.06 -4.53 7.91
C SER A 52 -6.83 -5.41 6.66
N ARG A 53 -7.55 -5.10 5.57
CA ARG A 53 -7.22 -5.57 4.21
C ARG A 53 -5.82 -5.08 3.81
N PHE A 54 -4.81 -5.84 4.22
CA PHE A 54 -3.39 -5.60 3.98
C PHE A 54 -2.91 -4.30 4.64
N PRO A 55 -1.71 -4.26 5.26
CA PRO A 55 -1.06 -2.96 5.43
C PRO A 55 -0.96 -2.39 4.01
N ALA A 56 -1.55 -1.21 3.77
CA ALA A 56 -1.32 -0.46 2.55
C ALA A 56 0.19 -0.53 2.33
N VAL A 57 0.65 -1.24 1.30
CA VAL A 57 2.07 -1.49 1.07
C VAL A 57 2.69 -0.11 1.04
N SER A 58 3.35 0.26 2.13
CA SER A 58 3.97 1.56 2.26
C SER A 58 4.90 1.64 1.06
N PRO A 59 4.80 2.65 0.18
CA PRO A 59 5.58 2.68 -1.03
C PRO A 59 7.04 2.48 -0.64
N VAL A 60 7.58 1.32 -0.99
CA VAL A 60 8.93 0.94 -0.59
C VAL A 60 9.83 1.97 -1.22
N ALA A 61 10.48 2.77 -0.39
CA ALA A 61 11.40 3.79 -0.85
C ALA A 61 12.47 3.09 -1.70
N PRO A 62 12.66 3.49 -2.97
CA PRO A 62 13.64 2.86 -3.84
C PRO A 62 15.03 3.01 -3.23
N ARG A 63 15.71 1.87 -2.99
CA ARG A 63 17.07 1.84 -2.44
C ARG A 63 18.10 1.78 -3.57
N ILE A 64 18.28 2.90 -4.28
CA ILE A 64 19.19 2.96 -5.44
C ILE A 64 20.65 2.89 -5.01
N GLY A 65 20.97 3.56 -3.89
CA GLY A 65 22.32 3.65 -3.34
C GLY A 65 23.26 4.52 -4.18
N ALA A 66 24.54 4.53 -3.79
CA ALA A 66 25.61 5.20 -4.54
C ALA A 66 25.99 4.36 -5.76
N ARG A 67 26.07 4.99 -6.94
CA ARG A 67 26.49 4.33 -8.19
C ARG A 67 27.59 5.14 -8.89
N ARG A 68 28.47 4.46 -9.62
CA ARG A 68 29.50 5.12 -10.46
C ARG A 68 28.86 6.03 -11.52
N CYS A 69 27.77 5.55 -12.11
CA CYS A 69 26.96 6.28 -13.09
C CYS A 69 25.48 6.00 -12.81
N TYR A 70 24.63 7.03 -12.86
CA TYR A 70 23.17 6.88 -12.78
C TYR A 70 22.58 6.73 -14.20
N SER A 71 21.53 5.92 -14.32
CA SER A 71 20.80 5.74 -15.59
C SER A 71 20.11 7.03 -16.01
N ALA A 72 19.78 7.14 -17.30
CA ALA A 72 19.01 8.28 -17.83
C ALA A 72 17.69 8.48 -17.09
N ASN A 73 17.01 7.39 -16.73
CA ASN A 73 15.72 7.42 -16.07
C ASN A 73 15.82 7.78 -14.58
N ILE A 74 16.88 7.35 -13.88
CA ILE A 74 17.17 7.81 -12.51
C ILE A 74 17.42 9.32 -12.53
N MET A 75 18.25 9.79 -13.46
CA MET A 75 18.52 11.24 -13.61
C MET A 75 17.23 12.02 -13.88
N LEU A 76 16.41 11.56 -14.83
CA LEU A 76 15.11 12.15 -15.14
C LEU A 76 14.20 12.24 -13.89
N SER A 77 14.13 11.17 -13.12
CA SER A 77 13.29 11.10 -11.91
C SER A 77 13.78 12.07 -10.82
N VAL A 78 15.10 12.17 -10.61
CA VAL A 78 15.70 13.15 -9.68
C VAL A 78 15.37 14.57 -10.12
N TYR A 79 15.45 14.87 -11.41
CA TYR A 79 15.10 16.20 -11.94
C TYR A 79 13.61 16.52 -11.80
N GLN A 80 12.72 15.54 -11.98
CA GLN A 80 11.29 15.72 -11.75
C GLN A 80 10.98 15.99 -10.27
N LEU A 81 11.67 15.33 -9.34
CA LEU A 81 11.54 15.59 -7.91
C LEU A 81 12.04 17.00 -7.55
N HIS A 82 13.18 17.40 -8.08
CA HIS A 82 13.74 18.74 -7.87
C HIS A 82 12.83 19.84 -8.44
N ARG A 83 12.32 19.66 -9.67
CA ARG A 83 11.36 20.58 -10.31
C ARG A 83 10.07 20.73 -9.49
N ARG A 84 9.70 19.71 -8.70
CA ARG A 84 8.56 19.75 -7.76
C ARG A 84 8.84 20.55 -6.49
N GLY A 85 10.04 21.12 -6.33
CA GLY A 85 10.44 21.90 -5.15
C GLY A 85 10.86 21.03 -3.95
N ILE A 86 11.13 19.74 -4.16
CA ILE A 86 11.57 18.85 -3.08
C ILE A 86 13.06 19.11 -2.81
N ASN A 87 13.40 19.35 -1.54
CA ASN A 87 14.77 19.59 -1.11
C ASN A 87 15.67 18.37 -1.40
N GLU A 88 16.91 18.61 -1.80
CA GLU A 88 17.95 17.60 -2.04
C GLU A 88 18.07 16.58 -0.90
N ASN A 89 17.98 17.02 0.35
CA ASN A 89 18.07 16.15 1.53
C ASN A 89 16.89 15.17 1.61
N VAL A 90 15.71 15.62 1.19
CA VAL A 90 14.50 14.79 1.16
C VAL A 90 14.58 13.82 -0.03
N ILE A 91 15.08 14.27 -1.18
CA ILE A 91 15.32 13.39 -2.34
C ILE A 91 16.33 12.29 -1.97
N ALA A 92 17.41 12.63 -1.27
CA ALA A 92 18.40 11.67 -0.79
C ALA A 92 17.76 10.62 0.14
N LYS A 93 16.92 11.06 1.08
CA LYS A 93 16.20 10.17 2.00
C LYS A 93 15.24 9.23 1.26
N ASP A 94 14.52 9.75 0.27
CA ASP A 94 13.51 8.98 -0.47
C ASP A 94 14.12 8.00 -1.50
N THR A 95 15.30 8.32 -2.05
CA THR A 95 15.95 7.55 -3.13
C THR A 95 17.18 6.76 -2.68
N SER A 96 17.63 6.98 -1.44
CA SER A 96 18.89 6.48 -0.89
C SER A 96 20.14 6.88 -1.71
N ILE A 97 20.06 7.93 -2.52
CA ILE A 97 21.19 8.50 -3.26
C ILE A 97 21.93 9.49 -2.35
N PRO A 98 23.28 9.48 -2.29
CA PRO A 98 24.03 10.46 -1.52
C PRO A 98 23.73 11.90 -1.95
N VAL A 99 23.57 12.82 -0.99
CA VAL A 99 23.29 14.25 -1.25
C VAL A 99 24.34 14.86 -2.18
N GLY A 100 25.61 14.51 -2.00
CA GLY A 100 26.70 14.99 -2.84
C GLY A 100 26.55 14.61 -4.32
N ASP A 101 26.01 13.43 -4.60
CA ASP A 101 25.75 12.98 -5.97
C ASP A 101 24.52 13.66 -6.56
N ILE A 102 23.47 13.90 -5.76
CA ILE A 102 22.31 14.68 -6.19
C ILE A 102 22.74 16.10 -6.58
N ARG A 103 23.56 16.77 -5.76
CA ARG A 103 24.11 18.09 -6.09
C ARG A 103 24.89 18.06 -7.39
N LYS A 104 25.75 17.06 -7.60
CA LYS A 104 26.48 16.90 -8.87
C LYS A 104 25.53 16.72 -10.05
N LEU A 105 24.47 15.93 -9.90
CA LEU A 105 23.46 15.75 -10.95
C LEU A 105 22.79 17.09 -11.28
N LEU A 106 22.39 17.86 -10.27
CA LEU A 106 21.72 19.16 -10.44
C LEU A 106 22.60 20.25 -11.09
N THR A 107 23.94 20.07 -11.11
CA THR A 107 24.82 20.99 -11.85
C THR A 107 24.78 20.82 -13.38
N HIS A 108 24.19 19.74 -13.90
CA HIS A 108 24.03 19.47 -15.33
C HIS A 108 25.32 19.64 -16.17
N LYS A 109 26.46 19.19 -15.65
CA LYS A 109 27.76 19.34 -16.30
C LYS A 109 27.85 18.57 -17.61
N THR A 110 27.32 17.35 -17.65
CA THR A 110 27.43 16.48 -18.82
C THR A 110 26.29 16.69 -19.83
N GLN A 111 26.54 16.38 -21.10
CA GLN A 111 25.52 16.49 -22.15
C GLN A 111 24.31 15.58 -21.88
N THR A 112 24.53 14.40 -21.31
CA THR A 112 23.47 13.47 -20.92
C THR A 112 22.57 14.05 -19.82
N GLN A 113 23.17 14.70 -18.81
CA GLN A 113 22.42 15.37 -17.75
C GLN A 113 21.58 16.53 -18.32
N ARG A 114 22.14 17.37 -19.20
CA ARG A 114 21.41 18.48 -19.84
C ARG A 114 20.22 17.99 -20.66
N LYS A 115 20.40 16.90 -21.43
CA LYS A 115 19.31 16.29 -22.23
C LYS A 115 18.18 15.79 -21.33
N GLN A 116 18.51 15.12 -20.23
CA GLN A 116 17.49 14.63 -19.28
C GLN A 116 16.82 15.77 -18.50
N TRP A 117 17.56 16.84 -18.19
CA TRP A 117 16.99 18.06 -17.60
C TRP A 117 15.97 18.72 -18.53
N GLN A 118 16.32 18.90 -19.81
CA GLN A 118 15.39 19.43 -20.81
C GLN A 118 14.14 18.56 -20.95
N LEU A 119 14.32 17.24 -20.98
CA LEU A 119 13.23 16.28 -21.04
C LEU A 119 12.33 16.37 -19.78
N ALA A 120 12.94 16.55 -18.60
CA ALA A 120 12.22 16.76 -17.35
C ALA A 120 11.38 18.05 -17.34
N GLN A 121 11.77 19.08 -18.09
CA GLN A 121 11.02 20.34 -18.24
C GLN A 121 9.85 20.20 -19.23
N GLN A 122 10.06 19.47 -20.33
CA GLN A 122 9.05 19.27 -21.38
C GLN A 122 7.91 18.34 -20.94
N LEU A 123 8.21 17.31 -20.14
CA LEU A 123 7.20 16.36 -19.71
C LEU A 123 6.25 16.95 -18.65
N PRO A 124 4.97 16.50 -18.64
CA PRO A 124 4.04 16.81 -17.57
C PRO A 124 4.56 16.22 -16.25
N LEU A 125 4.44 16.99 -15.16
CA LEU A 125 5.02 16.64 -13.86
C LEU A 125 4.18 15.54 -13.19
N PRO A 126 4.70 14.30 -13.05
CA PRO A 126 3.97 13.22 -12.39
C PRO A 126 3.96 13.41 -10.86
N SER A 127 3.08 12.68 -10.16
CA SER A 127 3.04 12.71 -8.70
C SER A 127 4.31 12.08 -8.09
N LYS A 128 4.72 12.53 -6.89
CA LYS A 128 5.90 11.97 -6.18
C LYS A 128 5.81 10.45 -6.04
N ALA A 129 4.63 9.92 -5.72
CA ALA A 129 4.42 8.48 -5.59
C ALA A 129 4.71 7.72 -6.90
N VAL A 130 4.27 8.27 -8.05
CA VAL A 130 4.54 7.68 -9.36
C VAL A 130 6.03 7.74 -9.71
N ILE A 131 6.72 8.83 -9.37
CA ILE A 131 8.17 8.96 -9.60
C ILE A 131 8.93 7.91 -8.78
N LEU A 132 8.61 7.78 -7.48
CA LEU A 132 9.24 6.80 -6.61
C LEU A 132 8.93 5.36 -7.04
N ALA A 133 7.71 5.08 -7.50
CA ALA A 133 7.35 3.78 -8.03
C ALA A 133 8.13 3.43 -9.31
N ARG A 134 8.41 4.40 -10.19
CA ARG A 134 9.27 4.20 -11.36
C ARG A 134 10.70 3.92 -10.94
N LEU A 135 11.24 4.68 -10.01
CA LEU A 135 12.57 4.46 -9.43
C LEU A 135 12.69 3.08 -8.77
N GLY A 136 11.63 2.58 -8.13
CA GLY A 136 11.60 1.24 -7.52
C GLY A 136 11.73 0.10 -8.51
N LYS A 137 11.45 0.31 -9.80
CA LYS A 137 11.70 -0.68 -10.86
C LYS A 137 13.14 -0.71 -11.35
N GLU A 138 13.93 0.32 -11.04
CA GLU A 138 15.32 0.49 -11.48
C GLU A 138 16.36 0.33 -10.36
N ALA A 139 15.89 0.27 -9.11
CA ALA A 139 16.69 -0.02 -7.93
C ALA A 139 17.25 -1.44 -8.05
#